data_AF-A0A2R6DU51-F1
#
_entry.id   AF-A0A2R6DU51-F1
#
_cell.length_a   1.000
_cell.length_b   1.000
_cell.length_c   1.000
_cell.angle_alpha   90.00
_cell.angle_beta   90.00
_cell.angle_gamma   90.00
#
_symmetry.space_group_name_H-M   'P 1'
#
loop_
_entity.id
_entity.type
_entity.pdbx_description
1 polymer ?
#
loop_
_entity_poly.entity_id
_entity_poly.type
_entity_poly.pdbx_seq_one_letter_code
_entity_poly.pdbx_strand_id
1 'polypeptide(L)'
;METLEGTVLAGEPFEPISGRVVVENGRIEAVEETDTASTDIVLPAFVNAHTHLGDSVAKDAAVGLSLEEAVVPPDSLKHRRLAAADRDELVTAMRRTLRHMARTGTVSALDFRESGPEGARALREAGEPLDIDPFILGSGDPSVLAVADGYGASGANDDDFTAERAAARERGVPFAIHAGEPDPSDVHPALDLEPDLLVHMVHAGPAHLERVADQSVPVVACPRTNSVLEVGRPPVRDLLDHTTVALGTDNVMLNPPSMFREMAYTAREFDVTAREVLGMATRAGAEIAGLDCGVVAPGKRAALVVLDGDSDNLAGSVDPVEAVVRRATALDVERVLM
;
A
#
# COMPACT_ATOMS: atom_id res chain seq x y z
N MET A 1 23.20 16.84 7.97
CA MET A 1 22.15 17.36 8.84
C MET A 1 21.25 18.25 7.99
N GLU A 2 19.96 17.98 8.02
CA GLU A 2 18.91 18.67 7.30
C GLU A 2 17.79 18.99 8.30
N THR A 3 17.08 20.11 8.09
CA THR A 3 15.96 20.52 8.93
C THR A 3 14.74 20.77 8.05
N LEU A 4 13.61 20.19 8.43
CA LEU A 4 12.29 20.46 7.84
C LEU A 4 11.47 21.25 8.87
N GLU A 5 10.90 22.38 8.48
CA GLU A 5 10.13 23.24 9.39
C GLU A 5 8.69 23.40 8.88
N GLY A 6 7.73 23.55 9.79
CA GLY A 6 6.32 23.74 9.44
C GLY A 6 5.39 23.11 10.48
N THR A 7 4.23 22.67 10.03
CA THR A 7 3.33 21.81 10.80
C THR A 7 3.78 20.36 10.69
N VAL A 8 4.31 19.80 11.78
CA VAL A 8 4.75 18.40 11.84
C VAL A 8 3.63 17.52 12.37
N LEU A 9 3.27 16.47 11.64
CA LEU A 9 2.34 15.43 12.10
C LEU A 9 3.12 14.40 12.94
N ALA A 10 3.31 14.69 14.22
CA ALA A 10 4.25 14.00 15.10
C ALA A 10 3.68 12.72 15.73
N GLY A 11 4.50 11.67 15.77
CA GLY A 11 4.24 10.41 16.47
C GLY A 11 2.92 9.74 16.10
N GLU A 12 2.37 9.02 17.06
CA GLU A 12 1.02 8.44 17.00
C GLU A 12 0.14 9.17 18.02
N PRO A 13 -1.04 9.68 17.64
CA PRO A 13 -1.77 9.43 16.39
C PRO A 13 -1.63 10.56 15.33
N PHE A 14 -0.42 11.03 15.03
CA PHE A 14 -0.13 12.13 14.09
C PHE A 14 -0.48 13.52 14.61
N GLU A 15 -0.08 13.86 15.83
CA GLU A 15 -0.47 15.13 16.44
C GLU A 15 0.18 16.32 15.71
N PRO A 16 -0.60 17.28 15.19
CA PRO A 16 -0.04 18.45 14.53
C PRO A 16 0.65 19.35 15.54
N ILE A 17 1.94 19.60 15.36
CA ILE A 17 2.71 20.57 16.13
C ILE A 17 3.36 21.59 15.20
N SER A 18 3.42 22.85 15.63
CA SER A 18 4.27 23.85 14.97
C SER A 18 5.71 23.59 15.37
N GLY A 19 6.60 23.34 14.40
CA GLY A 19 7.96 22.99 14.77
C GLY A 19 8.87 22.58 13.63
N ARG A 20 9.84 21.73 13.98
CA ARG A 20 10.81 21.19 13.03
C ARG A 20 11.17 19.73 13.27
N VAL A 21 11.56 19.07 12.19
CA VAL A 21 12.16 17.74 12.18
C VAL A 21 13.63 17.87 11.78
N VAL A 22 14.52 17.35 12.61
CA VAL A 22 15.96 17.33 12.35
C VAL A 22 16.34 15.96 11.82
N VAL A 23 16.92 15.92 10.62
CA VAL A 23 17.33 14.69 9.94
C VAL A 23 18.85 14.63 9.84
N GLU A 24 19.44 13.53 10.29
CA GLU A 24 20.85 13.24 10.14
C GLU A 24 21.05 11.80 9.67
N ASN A 25 21.90 11.60 8.67
CA ASN A 25 22.23 10.27 8.13
C ASN A 25 20.98 9.42 7.76
N GLY A 26 19.94 10.07 7.22
CA GLY A 26 18.69 9.41 6.82
C GLY A 26 17.77 9.01 7.99
N ARG A 27 18.04 9.49 9.21
CA ARG A 27 17.22 9.24 10.40
C ARG A 27 16.72 10.55 11.01
N ILE A 28 15.56 10.48 11.65
CA ILE A 28 15.01 11.57 12.44
C ILE A 28 15.75 11.60 13.77
N GLU A 29 16.58 12.62 13.99
CA GLU A 29 17.31 12.80 15.25
C GLU A 29 16.42 13.45 16.31
N ALA A 30 15.62 14.43 15.91
CA ALA A 30 14.73 15.16 16.81
C ALA A 30 13.46 15.62 16.11
N VAL A 31 12.39 15.72 16.90
CA VAL A 31 11.13 16.38 16.55
C VAL A 31 10.90 17.42 17.64
N GLU A 32 10.89 18.69 17.27
CA GLU A 32 10.94 19.80 18.20
C GLU A 32 9.78 20.76 17.96
N GLU A 33 8.99 21.02 18.99
CA GLU A 33 7.98 22.07 18.98
C GLU A 33 8.67 23.43 19.09
N THR A 34 8.48 24.29 18.09
CA THR A 34 9.12 25.60 18.00
C THR A 34 8.35 26.52 17.05
N ASP A 35 8.50 27.82 17.24
CA ASP A 35 7.91 28.79 16.32
C ASP A 35 8.58 28.67 14.95
N THR A 36 7.78 28.62 13.89
CA THR A 36 8.24 28.59 12.50
C THR A 36 7.36 29.51 11.65
N ALA A 37 7.97 30.10 10.62
CA ALA A 37 7.26 30.86 9.60
C ALA A 37 6.87 29.99 8.39
N SER A 38 7.38 28.75 8.32
CA SER A 38 7.03 27.82 7.26
C SER A 38 5.57 27.37 7.41
N THR A 39 4.88 27.30 6.28
CA THR A 39 3.52 26.78 6.17
C THR A 39 3.49 25.30 5.83
N ASP A 40 4.64 24.68 5.55
CA ASP A 40 4.72 23.31 5.07
C ASP A 40 4.10 22.32 6.06
N ILE A 41 3.59 21.21 5.54
CA ILE A 41 3.11 20.10 6.35
C ILE A 41 4.08 18.94 6.20
N VAL A 42 4.72 18.54 7.30
CA VAL A 42 5.66 17.42 7.35
C VAL A 42 4.95 16.20 7.93
N LEU A 43 4.88 15.12 7.16
CA LEU A 43 4.18 13.89 7.51
C LEU A 43 5.01 12.65 7.15
N PRO A 44 4.68 11.47 7.68
CA PRO A 44 5.32 10.24 7.23
C PRO A 44 5.03 9.98 5.76
N ALA A 45 6.01 9.45 5.05
CA ALA A 45 5.78 8.96 3.70
C ALA A 45 4.85 7.75 3.68
N PHE A 46 4.15 7.59 2.56
CA PHE A 46 3.14 6.56 2.40
C PHE A 46 3.77 5.19 2.14
N VAL A 47 3.09 4.15 2.61
CA VAL A 47 3.34 2.76 2.23
C VAL A 47 2.08 2.24 1.55
N ASN A 48 2.21 1.87 0.28
CA ASN A 48 1.10 1.29 -0.46
C ASN A 48 1.09 -0.22 -0.19
N ALA A 49 0.18 -0.67 0.66
CA ALA A 49 0.25 -2.02 1.23
C ALA A 49 -0.22 -3.13 0.29
N HIS A 50 -0.73 -2.79 -0.90
CA HIS A 50 -1.05 -3.78 -1.92
C HIS A 50 -1.13 -3.14 -3.31
N THR A 51 -0.37 -3.70 -4.27
CA THR A 51 -0.38 -3.33 -5.69
C THR A 51 -0.20 -4.53 -6.61
N HIS A 52 -0.52 -4.33 -7.89
CA HIS A 52 0.00 -5.14 -9.00
C HIS A 52 0.67 -4.23 -10.04
N LEU A 53 1.99 -4.10 -9.97
CA LEU A 53 2.80 -3.17 -10.75
C LEU A 53 3.04 -3.66 -12.17
N GLY A 54 3.06 -4.98 -12.39
CA GLY A 54 3.15 -5.58 -13.72
C GLY A 54 2.07 -5.06 -14.66
N ASP A 55 0.89 -4.74 -14.12
CA ASP A 55 -0.26 -4.18 -14.85
C ASP A 55 0.01 -2.80 -15.47
N SER A 56 1.18 -2.20 -15.17
CA SER A 56 1.62 -0.94 -15.76
C SER A 56 1.69 -0.94 -17.29
N VAL A 57 1.80 -2.10 -17.92
CA VAL A 57 1.76 -2.28 -19.40
C VAL A 57 0.34 -2.23 -19.98
N ALA A 58 -0.68 -2.28 -19.13
CA ALA A 58 -2.08 -2.42 -19.51
C ALA A 58 -2.99 -1.38 -18.84
N LYS A 59 -2.48 -0.17 -18.59
CA LYS A 59 -3.26 0.94 -18.02
C LYS A 59 -4.55 1.17 -18.81
N ASP A 60 -5.66 1.27 -18.09
CA ASP A 60 -7.02 1.46 -18.59
C ASP A 60 -7.59 0.29 -19.41
N ALA A 61 -6.84 -0.82 -19.57
CA ALA A 61 -7.25 -1.88 -20.49
C ALA A 61 -8.49 -2.64 -20.04
N ALA A 62 -8.73 -2.78 -18.72
CA ALA A 62 -9.87 -3.51 -18.17
C ALA A 62 -10.97 -2.62 -17.58
N VAL A 63 -10.98 -1.33 -17.93
CA VAL A 63 -12.06 -0.43 -17.48
C VAL A 63 -13.39 -0.89 -18.09
N GLY A 64 -14.40 -1.10 -17.23
CA GLY A 64 -15.74 -1.54 -17.62
C GLY A 64 -15.91 -3.05 -17.80
N LEU A 65 -14.91 -3.84 -17.41
CA LEU A 65 -14.99 -5.31 -17.35
C LEU A 65 -15.36 -5.77 -15.93
N SER A 66 -15.95 -6.96 -15.82
CA SER A 66 -16.16 -7.60 -14.51
C SER A 66 -14.82 -8.04 -13.89
N LEU A 67 -14.81 -8.37 -12.59
CA LEU A 67 -13.64 -8.97 -11.91
C LEU A 67 -13.08 -10.17 -12.70
N GLU A 68 -13.94 -11.09 -13.08
CA GLU A 68 -13.59 -12.31 -13.84
C GLU A 68 -12.91 -11.99 -15.17
N GLU A 69 -13.45 -11.03 -15.93
CA GLU A 69 -12.92 -10.63 -17.23
C GLU A 69 -11.64 -9.80 -17.11
N ALA A 70 -11.53 -9.02 -16.03
CA ALA A 70 -10.45 -8.06 -15.81
C ALA A 70 -9.18 -8.74 -15.30
N VAL A 71 -9.27 -9.50 -14.19
CA VAL A 71 -8.11 -9.86 -13.38
C VAL A 71 -8.01 -11.34 -12.97
N VAL A 72 -9.11 -12.09 -12.91
CA VAL A 72 -9.09 -13.49 -12.44
C VAL A 72 -8.21 -14.36 -13.36
N PRO A 73 -7.27 -15.17 -12.83
CA PRO A 73 -6.46 -16.08 -13.63
C PRO A 73 -7.28 -17.18 -14.33
N PRO A 74 -6.77 -17.84 -15.38
CA PRO A 74 -5.53 -17.53 -16.11
C PRO A 74 -5.78 -16.72 -17.41
N ASP A 75 -7.03 -16.53 -17.82
CA ASP A 75 -7.40 -16.06 -19.17
C ASP A 75 -7.94 -14.62 -19.22
N SER A 76 -8.02 -13.94 -18.08
CA SER A 76 -8.46 -12.54 -18.02
C SER A 76 -7.61 -11.61 -18.89
N LEU A 77 -8.13 -10.41 -19.15
CA LEU A 77 -7.42 -9.42 -19.96
C LEU A 77 -6.05 -9.07 -19.37
N LYS A 78 -5.95 -8.96 -18.04
CA LYS A 78 -4.67 -8.79 -17.32
C LYS A 78 -3.64 -9.85 -17.73
N HIS A 79 -3.97 -11.12 -17.56
CA HIS A 79 -3.05 -12.23 -17.81
C HIS A 79 -2.61 -12.30 -19.28
N ARG A 80 -3.55 -12.07 -20.21
CA ARG A 80 -3.22 -12.00 -21.65
C ARG A 80 -2.27 -10.86 -22.00
N ARG A 81 -2.42 -9.69 -21.36
CA ARG A 81 -1.53 -8.53 -21.58
C ARG A 81 -0.15 -8.75 -20.96
N LEU A 82 -0.10 -9.28 -19.75
CA LEU A 82 1.16 -9.61 -19.08
C LEU A 82 1.97 -10.65 -19.86
N ALA A 83 1.30 -11.69 -20.38
CA ALA A 83 1.95 -12.72 -21.19
C ALA A 83 2.44 -12.21 -22.57
N ALA A 84 1.83 -11.16 -23.10
CA ALA A 84 2.18 -10.58 -24.39
C ALA A 84 3.28 -9.52 -24.31
N ALA A 85 3.48 -8.89 -23.15
CA ALA A 85 4.51 -7.87 -22.95
C ALA A 85 5.90 -8.51 -22.90
N ASP A 86 6.86 -7.91 -23.58
CA ASP A 86 8.26 -8.31 -23.41
C ASP A 86 8.85 -7.74 -22.11
N ARG A 87 9.97 -8.32 -21.70
CA ARG A 87 10.63 -7.98 -20.42
C ARG A 87 11.02 -6.50 -20.34
N ASP A 88 11.52 -5.92 -21.43
CA ASP A 88 12.03 -4.55 -21.45
C ASP A 88 10.87 -3.55 -21.34
N GLU A 89 9.75 -3.84 -22.01
CA GLU A 89 8.51 -3.10 -21.88
C GLU A 89 7.98 -3.16 -20.44
N LEU A 90 7.91 -4.36 -19.85
CA LEU A 90 7.43 -4.58 -18.49
C LEU A 90 8.27 -3.79 -17.47
N VAL A 91 9.59 -3.94 -17.52
CA VAL A 91 10.53 -3.21 -16.64
C VAL A 91 10.37 -1.70 -16.81
N THR A 92 10.27 -1.22 -18.06
CA THR A 92 10.12 0.20 -18.36
C THR A 92 8.81 0.75 -17.81
N ALA A 93 7.71 0.01 -17.97
CA ALA A 93 6.39 0.41 -17.49
C ALA A 93 6.34 0.45 -15.95
N MET A 94 6.81 -0.61 -15.28
CA MET A 94 6.90 -0.66 -13.81
C MET A 94 7.77 0.47 -13.27
N ARG A 95 8.94 0.73 -13.86
CA ARG A 95 9.85 1.81 -13.45
C ARG A 95 9.20 3.19 -13.55
N ARG A 96 8.37 3.42 -14.59
CA ARG A 96 7.62 4.67 -14.72
C ARG A 96 6.57 4.81 -13.61
N THR A 97 5.89 3.72 -13.27
CA THR A 97 4.88 3.70 -12.20
C THR A 97 5.52 3.89 -10.82
N LEU A 98 6.61 3.17 -10.51
CA LEU A 98 7.38 3.36 -9.28
C LEU A 98 7.90 4.79 -9.13
N ARG A 99 8.42 5.39 -10.21
CA ARG A 99 8.84 6.80 -10.20
C ARG A 99 7.69 7.75 -9.90
N HIS A 100 6.48 7.46 -10.41
CA HIS A 100 5.31 8.25 -10.08
C HIS A 100 4.99 8.15 -8.59
N MET A 101 4.92 6.93 -8.05
CA MET A 101 4.66 6.66 -6.63
C MET A 101 5.67 7.37 -5.72
N ALA A 102 6.96 7.26 -6.01
CA ALA A 102 8.03 7.93 -5.27
C ALA A 102 7.85 9.46 -5.26
N ARG A 103 7.55 10.06 -6.42
CA ARG A 103 7.31 11.51 -6.53
C ARG A 103 6.05 11.98 -5.82
N THR A 104 5.10 11.08 -5.59
CA THR A 104 3.85 11.39 -4.88
C THR A 104 3.87 10.92 -3.42
N GLY A 105 5.05 10.62 -2.89
CA GLY A 105 5.25 10.38 -1.46
C GLY A 105 5.18 8.94 -1.00
N THR A 106 5.15 7.95 -1.90
CA THR A 106 5.21 6.53 -1.53
C THR A 106 6.66 6.05 -1.46
N VAL A 107 7.08 5.52 -0.30
CA VAL A 107 8.44 4.99 -0.08
C VAL A 107 8.57 3.49 -0.28
N SER A 108 7.45 2.75 -0.23
CA SER A 108 7.42 1.33 -0.56
C SER A 108 6.02 0.92 -1.04
N ALA A 109 5.99 -0.12 -1.87
CA ALA A 109 4.78 -0.73 -2.40
C ALA A 109 4.89 -2.25 -2.26
N LEU A 110 3.90 -2.88 -1.63
CA LEU A 110 3.82 -4.33 -1.49
C LEU A 110 3.16 -4.89 -2.75
N ASP A 111 3.97 -5.45 -3.64
CA ASP A 111 3.52 -5.91 -4.95
C ASP A 111 3.25 -7.40 -4.97
N PHE A 112 2.03 -7.78 -5.34
CA PHE A 112 1.71 -9.15 -5.69
C PHE A 112 2.19 -9.42 -7.11
N ARG A 113 3.39 -9.99 -7.21
CA ARG A 113 4.15 -10.08 -8.45
C ARG A 113 3.96 -11.45 -9.12
N GLU A 114 3.17 -11.45 -10.18
CA GLU A 114 3.00 -12.62 -11.06
C GLU A 114 4.23 -12.92 -11.93
N SER A 115 4.18 -14.07 -12.62
CA SER A 115 5.22 -14.57 -13.52
C SER A 115 6.49 -15.09 -12.82
N GLY A 116 6.35 -15.58 -11.58
CA GLY A 116 7.38 -16.33 -10.88
C GLY A 116 8.69 -15.56 -10.69
N PRO A 117 9.84 -16.27 -10.63
CA PRO A 117 11.15 -15.64 -10.44
C PRO A 117 11.51 -14.58 -11.48
N GLU A 118 11.03 -14.71 -12.72
CA GLU A 118 11.32 -13.74 -13.78
C GLU A 118 10.57 -12.42 -13.57
N GLY A 119 9.29 -12.49 -13.21
CA GLY A 119 8.50 -11.31 -12.84
C GLY A 119 9.08 -10.59 -11.63
N ALA A 120 9.47 -11.33 -10.58
CA ALA A 120 10.14 -10.77 -9.41
C ALA A 120 11.45 -10.04 -9.76
N ARG A 121 12.31 -10.64 -10.59
CA ARG A 121 13.56 -9.99 -11.05
C ARG A 121 13.29 -8.75 -11.91
N ALA A 122 12.26 -8.79 -12.74
CA ALA A 122 11.88 -7.63 -13.55
C ALA A 122 11.47 -6.44 -12.67
N LEU A 123 10.71 -6.68 -11.60
CA LEU A 123 10.33 -5.62 -10.66
C LEU A 123 11.53 -5.09 -9.87
N ARG A 124 12.46 -5.95 -9.43
CA ARG A 124 13.73 -5.52 -8.83
C ARG A 124 14.53 -4.60 -9.77
N GLU A 125 14.68 -4.99 -11.03
CA GLU A 125 15.37 -4.18 -12.03
C GLU A 125 14.65 -2.85 -12.29
N ALA A 126 13.32 -2.84 -12.26
CA ALA A 126 12.54 -1.62 -12.41
C ALA A 126 12.80 -0.63 -11.27
N GLY A 127 12.95 -1.13 -10.03
CA GLY A 127 13.21 -0.35 -8.82
C GLY A 127 14.66 0.12 -8.66
N GLU A 128 15.66 -0.65 -9.11
CA GLU A 128 17.10 -0.38 -8.90
C GLU A 128 17.57 1.08 -9.08
N PRO A 129 17.15 1.84 -10.12
CA PRO A 129 17.60 3.21 -10.31
C PRO A 129 16.79 4.27 -9.51
N LEU A 130 15.88 3.83 -8.64
CA LEU A 130 14.98 4.69 -7.87
C LEU A 130 15.20 4.50 -6.37
N ASP A 131 14.86 5.50 -5.59
CA ASP A 131 14.96 5.45 -4.12
C ASP A 131 13.75 4.75 -3.47
N ILE A 132 12.76 4.32 -4.25
CA ILE A 132 11.60 3.53 -3.80
C ILE A 132 11.95 2.04 -3.86
N ASP A 133 11.74 1.34 -2.74
CA ASP A 133 12.01 -0.09 -2.64
C ASP A 133 10.68 -0.89 -2.69
N PRO A 134 10.41 -1.64 -3.77
CA PRO A 134 9.22 -2.49 -3.83
C PRO A 134 9.40 -3.70 -2.89
N PHE A 135 8.41 -3.96 -2.05
CA PHE A 135 8.34 -5.20 -1.27
C PHE A 135 7.64 -6.27 -2.14
N ILE A 136 8.35 -7.31 -2.55
CA ILE A 136 7.86 -8.25 -3.57
C ILE A 136 7.24 -9.48 -2.90
N LEU A 137 5.93 -9.62 -3.04
CA LEU A 137 5.18 -10.84 -2.75
C LEU A 137 5.04 -11.64 -4.05
N GLY A 138 5.98 -12.54 -4.30
CA GLY A 138 6.04 -13.31 -5.55
C GLY A 138 4.99 -14.42 -5.60
N SER A 139 4.49 -14.75 -6.78
CA SER A 139 3.51 -15.84 -6.98
C SER A 139 3.98 -16.90 -7.98
N GLY A 140 3.31 -18.05 -7.99
CA GLY A 140 3.64 -19.20 -8.83
C GLY A 140 4.56 -20.18 -8.12
N ASP A 141 5.52 -20.77 -8.83
CA ASP A 141 6.40 -21.78 -8.26
C ASP A 141 7.18 -21.26 -7.02
N PRO A 142 7.27 -22.03 -5.91
CA PRO A 142 7.96 -21.62 -4.69
C PRO A 142 9.43 -21.18 -4.86
N SER A 143 10.08 -21.50 -5.99
CA SER A 143 11.40 -20.96 -6.35
C SER A 143 11.42 -19.43 -6.45
N VAL A 144 10.27 -18.76 -6.60
CA VAL A 144 10.15 -17.29 -6.58
C VAL A 144 10.70 -16.68 -5.29
N LEU A 145 10.61 -17.41 -4.17
CA LEU A 145 11.15 -17.01 -2.86
C LEU A 145 12.67 -16.91 -2.82
N ALA A 146 13.38 -17.26 -3.89
CA ALA A 146 14.82 -16.97 -4.02
C ALA A 146 15.10 -15.50 -4.40
N VAL A 147 14.07 -14.74 -4.78
CA VAL A 147 14.18 -13.34 -5.24
C VAL A 147 13.15 -12.43 -4.55
N ALA A 148 11.97 -12.95 -4.23
CA ALA A 148 10.89 -12.24 -3.56
C ALA A 148 11.11 -12.11 -2.05
N ASP A 149 10.52 -11.08 -1.45
CA ASP A 149 10.54 -10.84 0.00
C ASP A 149 9.51 -11.70 0.74
N GLY A 150 8.49 -12.19 0.03
CA GLY A 150 7.48 -13.11 0.54
C GLY A 150 6.69 -13.77 -0.59
N TYR A 151 5.66 -14.52 -0.24
CA TYR A 151 4.76 -15.17 -1.19
C TYR A 151 3.42 -14.44 -1.25
N GLY A 152 2.90 -14.19 -2.46
CA GLY A 152 1.58 -13.61 -2.70
C GLY A 152 0.66 -14.59 -3.43
N ALA A 153 -0.30 -15.18 -2.74
CA ALA A 153 -1.28 -16.11 -3.30
C ALA A 153 -2.51 -15.37 -3.88
N SER A 154 -3.08 -15.88 -4.97
CA SER A 154 -4.20 -15.24 -5.69
C SER A 154 -5.54 -15.38 -4.97
N GLY A 155 -5.76 -16.47 -4.22
CA GLY A 155 -6.96 -16.69 -3.41
C GLY A 155 -7.23 -18.19 -3.24
N ALA A 156 -7.77 -18.62 -2.10
CA ALA A 156 -7.90 -20.06 -1.82
C ALA A 156 -8.96 -20.79 -2.68
N ASN A 157 -9.75 -20.04 -3.46
CA ASN A 157 -10.61 -20.60 -4.51
C ASN A 157 -9.86 -20.93 -5.82
N ASP A 158 -8.69 -20.33 -6.04
CA ASP A 158 -7.96 -20.46 -7.30
C ASP A 158 -7.05 -21.70 -7.31
N ASP A 159 -6.42 -22.04 -6.17
CA ASP A 159 -5.51 -23.18 -6.04
C ASP A 159 -5.28 -23.58 -4.56
N ASP A 160 -4.62 -24.73 -4.35
CA ASP A 160 -4.10 -25.17 -3.05
C ASP A 160 -2.69 -24.61 -2.81
N PHE A 161 -2.57 -23.65 -1.88
CA PHE A 161 -1.31 -22.99 -1.54
C PHE A 161 -0.57 -23.62 -0.34
N THR A 162 -0.89 -24.85 0.04
CA THR A 162 -0.26 -25.51 1.20
C THR A 162 1.26 -25.64 1.04
N ALA A 163 1.74 -25.95 -0.17
CA ALA A 163 3.17 -26.12 -0.44
C ALA A 163 3.92 -24.77 -0.39
N GLU A 164 3.33 -23.74 -0.97
CA GLU A 164 3.83 -22.36 -1.03
C GLU A 164 3.89 -21.76 0.39
N ARG A 165 2.84 -21.97 1.18
CA ARG A 165 2.79 -21.58 2.58
C ARG A 165 3.90 -22.26 3.39
N ALA A 166 4.08 -23.57 3.20
CA ALA A 166 5.14 -24.32 3.87
C ALA A 166 6.54 -23.81 3.48
N ALA A 167 6.76 -23.50 2.20
CA ALA A 167 8.02 -22.95 1.69
C ALA A 167 8.31 -21.54 2.24
N ALA A 168 7.30 -20.67 2.32
CA ALA A 168 7.41 -19.34 2.94
C ALA A 168 7.78 -19.46 4.42
N ARG A 169 7.12 -20.37 5.15
CA ARG A 169 7.42 -20.66 6.56
C ARG A 169 8.83 -21.19 6.77
N GLU A 170 9.29 -22.13 5.94
CA GLU A 170 10.66 -22.68 6.02
C GLU A 170 11.72 -21.60 5.84
N ARG A 171 11.46 -20.62 4.98
CA ARG A 171 12.35 -19.48 4.73
C ARG A 171 12.20 -18.32 5.72
N GLY A 172 11.17 -18.34 6.57
CA GLY A 172 10.88 -17.27 7.52
C GLY A 172 10.46 -15.97 6.83
N VAL A 173 9.75 -16.06 5.71
CA VAL A 173 9.25 -14.91 4.93
C VAL A 173 7.72 -14.88 4.93
N PRO A 174 7.09 -13.70 4.79
CA PRO A 174 5.63 -13.57 4.86
C PRO A 174 4.91 -14.32 3.73
N PHE A 175 3.74 -14.85 4.07
CA PHE A 175 2.75 -15.39 3.15
C PHE A 175 1.50 -14.52 3.19
N ALA A 176 1.17 -13.89 2.06
CA ALA A 176 0.00 -13.05 1.88
C ALA A 176 -0.97 -13.68 0.89
N ILE A 177 -2.28 -13.45 1.06
CA ILE A 177 -3.31 -14.04 0.20
C ILE A 177 -4.51 -13.10 0.06
N HIS A 178 -5.11 -13.05 -1.13
CA HIS A 178 -6.41 -12.39 -1.30
C HIS A 178 -7.52 -13.26 -0.72
N ALA A 179 -8.53 -12.62 -0.14
CA ALA A 179 -9.67 -13.32 0.40
C ALA A 179 -10.91 -12.44 0.43
N GLY A 180 -12.06 -13.04 0.19
CA GLY A 180 -13.34 -12.38 0.38
C GLY A 180 -13.64 -11.28 -0.64
N GLU A 181 -13.00 -11.28 -1.82
CA GLU A 181 -13.17 -10.22 -2.82
C GLU A 181 -14.48 -10.33 -3.61
N PRO A 182 -14.75 -11.42 -4.38
CA PRO A 182 -16.04 -11.58 -5.07
C PRO A 182 -17.17 -12.04 -4.14
N ASP A 183 -16.85 -12.86 -3.14
CA ASP A 183 -17.78 -13.47 -2.20
C ASP A 183 -16.99 -14.04 -0.99
N PRO A 184 -17.64 -14.52 0.09
CA PRO A 184 -16.94 -14.94 1.32
C PRO A 184 -16.30 -16.34 1.29
N SER A 185 -16.45 -17.11 0.22
CA SER A 185 -16.21 -18.57 0.23
C SER A 185 -14.77 -18.99 0.50
N ASP A 186 -13.79 -18.15 0.14
CA ASP A 186 -12.36 -18.40 0.34
C ASP A 186 -11.81 -17.83 1.65
N VAL A 187 -12.59 -17.09 2.44
CA VAL A 187 -12.08 -16.41 3.65
C VAL A 187 -11.63 -17.41 4.72
N HIS A 188 -12.44 -18.42 5.02
CA HIS A 188 -12.05 -19.47 5.96
C HIS A 188 -10.89 -20.32 5.43
N PRO A 189 -10.93 -20.83 4.19
CA PRO A 189 -9.79 -21.51 3.58
C PRO A 189 -8.48 -20.70 3.61
N ALA A 190 -8.54 -19.40 3.33
CA ALA A 190 -7.38 -18.51 3.42
C ALA A 190 -6.84 -18.43 4.86
N LEU A 191 -7.71 -18.25 5.86
CA LEU A 191 -7.33 -18.23 7.28
C LEU A 191 -6.80 -19.58 7.79
N ASP A 192 -7.19 -20.70 7.17
CA ASP A 192 -6.68 -22.04 7.50
C ASP A 192 -5.21 -22.21 7.08
N LEU A 193 -4.72 -21.40 6.15
CA LEU A 193 -3.31 -21.34 5.76
C LEU A 193 -2.44 -20.51 6.74
N GLU A 194 -3.04 -19.93 7.78
CA GLU A 194 -2.37 -19.06 8.76
C GLU A 194 -1.55 -17.94 8.06
N PRO A 195 -2.20 -17.05 7.28
CA PRO A 195 -1.51 -16.05 6.48
C PRO A 195 -0.97 -14.92 7.36
N ASP A 196 0.11 -14.29 6.90
CA ASP A 196 0.71 -13.11 7.54
C ASP A 196 0.02 -11.80 7.09
N LEU A 197 -0.76 -11.84 5.99
CA LEU A 197 -1.51 -10.70 5.44
C LEU A 197 -2.70 -11.18 4.60
N LEU A 198 -3.86 -10.55 4.79
CA LEU A 198 -5.05 -10.72 3.95
C LEU A 198 -5.31 -9.48 3.10
N VAL A 199 -5.76 -9.66 1.86
CA VAL A 199 -6.13 -8.56 0.95
C VAL A 199 -7.62 -8.61 0.64
N HIS A 200 -8.25 -7.44 0.57
CA HIS A 200 -9.66 -7.16 0.30
C HIS A 200 -10.62 -7.34 1.47
N MET A 201 -10.96 -8.59 1.81
CA MET A 201 -11.96 -8.92 2.84
C MET A 201 -13.31 -8.21 2.63
N VAL A 202 -13.71 -8.00 1.37
CA VAL A 202 -14.93 -7.25 0.99
C VAL A 202 -16.18 -7.87 1.60
N HIS A 203 -16.26 -9.19 1.59
CA HIS A 203 -17.40 -9.95 2.09
C HIS A 203 -17.15 -10.60 3.46
N ALA A 204 -16.25 -10.04 4.27
CA ALA A 204 -16.01 -10.54 5.62
C ALA A 204 -17.28 -10.43 6.50
N GLY A 205 -17.66 -11.55 7.12
CA GLY A 205 -18.76 -11.61 8.08
C GLY A 205 -18.24 -11.75 9.53
N PRO A 206 -19.13 -11.72 10.54
CA PRO A 206 -18.75 -11.74 11.95
C PRO A 206 -17.78 -12.89 12.33
N ALA A 207 -18.05 -14.11 11.87
CA ALA A 207 -17.18 -15.27 12.15
C ALA A 207 -15.78 -15.15 11.48
N HIS A 208 -15.68 -14.43 10.37
CA HIS A 208 -14.38 -14.14 9.75
C HIS A 208 -13.60 -13.13 10.58
N LEU A 209 -14.27 -12.06 11.04
CA LEU A 209 -13.66 -11.01 11.85
C LEU A 209 -13.13 -11.54 13.19
N GLU A 210 -13.88 -12.42 13.85
CA GLU A 210 -13.44 -13.11 15.07
C GLU A 210 -12.13 -13.88 14.83
N ARG A 211 -12.06 -14.66 13.74
CA ARG A 211 -10.84 -15.42 13.40
C ARG A 211 -9.65 -14.52 13.05
N VAL A 212 -9.89 -13.44 12.33
CA VAL A 212 -8.86 -12.45 11.97
C VAL A 212 -8.26 -11.84 13.25
N ALA A 213 -9.11 -11.47 14.22
CA ALA A 213 -8.67 -10.97 15.51
C ALA A 213 -7.90 -12.03 16.31
N ASP A 214 -8.44 -13.25 16.40
CA ASP A 214 -7.82 -14.38 17.13
C ASP A 214 -6.42 -14.73 16.58
N GLN A 215 -6.25 -14.67 15.25
CA GLN A 215 -4.97 -14.92 14.58
C GLN A 215 -4.09 -13.66 14.49
N SER A 216 -4.60 -12.48 14.86
CA SER A 216 -3.93 -11.19 14.73
C SER A 216 -3.42 -10.90 13.30
N VAL A 217 -4.20 -11.28 12.30
CA VAL A 217 -3.82 -11.14 10.89
C VAL A 217 -4.19 -9.73 10.40
N PRO A 218 -3.24 -8.93 9.91
CA PRO A 218 -3.53 -7.64 9.32
C PRO A 218 -4.28 -7.77 7.98
N VAL A 219 -5.03 -6.74 7.63
CA VAL A 219 -5.84 -6.69 6.39
C VAL A 219 -5.48 -5.47 5.56
N VAL A 220 -5.36 -5.63 4.24
CA VAL A 220 -5.29 -4.51 3.29
C VAL A 220 -6.65 -4.31 2.64
N ALA A 221 -7.22 -3.12 2.80
CA ALA A 221 -8.40 -2.70 2.05
C ALA A 221 -7.98 -1.97 0.78
N CYS A 222 -8.69 -2.23 -0.33
CA CYS A 222 -8.44 -1.60 -1.63
C CYS A 222 -9.71 -0.90 -2.17
N PRO A 223 -10.29 0.08 -1.44
CA PRO A 223 -11.68 0.51 -1.69
C PRO A 223 -11.96 1.04 -3.09
N ARG A 224 -11.00 1.73 -3.72
CA ARG A 224 -11.20 2.26 -5.08
C ARG A 224 -11.26 1.15 -6.12
N THR A 225 -10.41 0.13 -6.04
CA THR A 225 -10.47 -0.99 -6.99
C THR A 225 -11.71 -1.84 -6.78
N ASN A 226 -12.09 -2.11 -5.53
CA ASN A 226 -13.34 -2.83 -5.25
C ASN A 226 -14.58 -2.12 -5.83
N SER A 227 -14.56 -0.79 -5.84
CA SER A 227 -15.63 0.02 -6.44
C SER A 227 -15.59 0.06 -7.97
N VAL A 228 -14.40 0.08 -8.57
CA VAL A 228 -14.24 -0.01 -10.04
C VAL A 228 -14.73 -1.37 -10.58
N LEU A 229 -14.50 -2.44 -9.83
CA LEU A 229 -14.88 -3.81 -10.19
C LEU A 229 -16.31 -4.18 -9.75
N GLU A 230 -17.00 -3.28 -9.06
CA GLU A 230 -18.36 -3.47 -8.55
C GLU A 230 -18.54 -4.72 -7.67
N VAL A 231 -17.48 -5.16 -6.99
CA VAL A 231 -17.52 -6.37 -6.13
C VAL A 231 -18.14 -6.11 -4.75
N GLY A 232 -18.17 -4.86 -4.31
CA GLY A 232 -18.80 -4.49 -3.05
C GLY A 232 -17.96 -3.51 -2.25
N ARG A 233 -18.22 -3.46 -0.95
CA ARG A 233 -17.59 -2.53 -0.02
C ARG A 233 -17.04 -3.28 1.19
N PRO A 234 -15.73 -3.21 1.48
CA PRO A 234 -15.19 -3.85 2.67
C PRO A 234 -15.75 -3.25 3.96
N PRO A 235 -15.95 -4.05 5.03
CA PRO A 235 -16.44 -3.58 6.32
C PRO A 235 -15.31 -2.91 7.11
N VAL A 236 -14.78 -1.79 6.59
CA VAL A 236 -13.55 -1.13 7.11
C VAL A 236 -13.64 -0.80 8.60
N ARG A 237 -14.78 -0.31 9.09
CA ARG A 237 -14.99 -0.02 10.52
C ARG A 237 -14.85 -1.28 11.37
N ASP A 238 -15.54 -2.35 11.00
CA ASP A 238 -15.47 -3.62 11.71
C ASP A 238 -14.05 -4.20 11.66
N LEU A 239 -13.37 -4.11 10.52
CA LEU A 239 -11.98 -4.55 10.40
C LEU A 239 -11.05 -3.76 11.33
N LEU A 240 -11.18 -2.43 11.40
CA LEU A 240 -10.39 -1.59 12.31
C LEU A 240 -10.66 -1.89 13.79
N ASP A 241 -11.85 -2.36 14.13
CA ASP A 241 -12.20 -2.78 15.50
C ASP A 241 -11.59 -4.14 15.87
N HIS A 242 -11.14 -4.93 14.89
CA HIS A 242 -10.66 -6.31 15.09
C HIS A 242 -9.18 -6.50 14.77
N THR A 243 -8.58 -5.69 13.89
CA THR A 243 -7.20 -5.86 13.46
C THR A 243 -6.58 -4.57 12.89
N THR A 244 -5.28 -4.64 12.59
CA THR A 244 -4.58 -3.62 11.80
C THR A 244 -5.10 -3.63 10.38
N VAL A 245 -5.51 -2.45 9.89
CA VAL A 245 -5.93 -2.26 8.50
C VAL A 245 -4.96 -1.30 7.80
N ALA A 246 -4.50 -1.67 6.62
CA ALA A 246 -3.73 -0.83 5.72
C ALA A 246 -4.50 -0.51 4.43
N LEU A 247 -4.06 0.50 3.68
CA LEU A 247 -4.61 0.82 2.37
C LEU A 247 -3.70 0.34 1.23
N GLY A 248 -4.32 -0.23 0.21
CA GLY A 248 -3.70 -0.60 -1.06
C GLY A 248 -4.41 0.04 -2.24
N THR A 249 -3.66 0.36 -3.30
CA THR A 249 -4.26 0.86 -4.55
C THR A 249 -4.50 -0.24 -5.57
N ASP A 250 -3.96 -1.43 -5.33
CA ASP A 250 -4.23 -2.65 -6.09
C ASP A 250 -3.81 -2.51 -7.57
N ASN A 251 -4.57 -3.06 -8.52
CA ASN A 251 -4.21 -3.14 -9.94
C ASN A 251 -3.99 -1.77 -10.57
N VAL A 252 -2.75 -1.53 -11.03
CA VAL A 252 -2.37 -0.29 -11.73
C VAL A 252 -3.13 -0.11 -13.05
N MET A 253 -3.63 -1.21 -13.62
CA MET A 253 -4.46 -1.14 -14.82
C MET A 253 -5.85 -0.52 -14.58
N LEU A 254 -6.37 -0.57 -13.35
CA LEU A 254 -7.69 -0.05 -12.98
C LEU A 254 -7.60 1.31 -12.29
N ASN A 255 -6.54 1.51 -11.50
CA ASN A 255 -6.37 2.72 -10.70
C ASN A 255 -4.95 3.27 -10.81
N PRO A 256 -4.77 4.60 -10.89
CA PRO A 256 -3.46 5.18 -10.61
C PRO A 256 -3.08 4.90 -9.15
N PRO A 257 -1.81 4.53 -8.88
CA PRO A 257 -1.35 4.15 -7.54
C PRO A 257 -1.06 5.39 -6.69
N SER A 258 -2.11 6.18 -6.43
CA SER A 258 -2.05 7.41 -5.67
C SER A 258 -2.67 7.23 -4.29
N MET A 259 -1.83 7.26 -3.25
CA MET A 259 -2.29 7.15 -1.85
C MET A 259 -3.19 8.32 -1.44
N PHE A 260 -2.94 9.53 -1.93
CA PHE A 260 -3.87 10.66 -1.73
C PHE A 260 -5.29 10.35 -2.19
N ARG A 261 -5.44 9.73 -3.37
CA ARG A 261 -6.76 9.36 -3.89
C ARG A 261 -7.39 8.22 -3.11
N GLU A 262 -6.59 7.24 -2.68
CA GLU A 262 -7.06 6.12 -1.85
C GLU A 262 -7.56 6.61 -0.48
N MET A 263 -6.79 7.50 0.16
CA MET A 263 -7.16 8.14 1.42
C MET A 263 -8.43 8.98 1.30
N ALA A 264 -8.50 9.89 0.32
CA ALA A 264 -9.66 10.76 0.13
C ALA A 264 -10.94 9.98 -0.18
N TYR A 265 -10.83 8.90 -0.96
CA TYR A 265 -11.95 8.01 -1.24
C TYR A 265 -12.40 7.28 0.02
N THR A 266 -11.46 6.71 0.78
CA THR A 266 -11.75 5.97 2.01
C THR A 266 -12.43 6.86 3.05
N ALA A 267 -11.89 8.07 3.28
CA ALA A 267 -12.43 9.04 4.23
C ALA A 267 -13.79 9.64 3.83
N ARG A 268 -14.19 9.50 2.56
CA ARG A 268 -15.49 9.93 2.04
C ARG A 268 -16.54 8.83 2.15
N GLU A 269 -16.16 7.60 1.82
CA GLU A 269 -17.12 6.51 1.66
C GLU A 269 -17.36 5.74 2.96
N PHE A 270 -16.36 5.59 3.83
CA PHE A 270 -16.41 4.70 4.98
C PHE A 270 -16.49 5.46 6.30
N ASP A 271 -16.97 4.78 7.35
CA ASP A 271 -17.04 5.31 8.72
C ASP A 271 -15.67 5.25 9.39
N VAL A 272 -14.82 6.22 9.05
CA VAL A 272 -13.44 6.35 9.51
C VAL A 272 -13.07 7.81 9.73
N THR A 273 -12.13 8.06 10.65
CA THR A 273 -11.52 9.36 10.87
C THR A 273 -10.32 9.59 9.93
N ALA A 274 -9.94 10.85 9.71
CA ALA A 274 -8.75 11.18 8.93
C ALA A 274 -7.47 10.59 9.55
N ARG A 275 -7.36 10.54 10.89
CA ARG A 275 -6.22 9.94 11.59
C ARG A 275 -6.11 8.44 11.35
N GLU A 276 -7.23 7.71 11.36
CA GLU A 276 -7.25 6.28 11.03
C GLU A 276 -6.80 6.07 9.58
N VAL A 277 -7.35 6.83 8.63
CA VAL A 277 -6.98 6.73 7.21
C VAL A 277 -5.50 7.04 6.96
N LEU A 278 -4.96 8.08 7.61
CA LEU A 278 -3.54 8.40 7.51
C LEU A 278 -2.68 7.26 8.09
N GLY A 279 -3.11 6.66 9.20
CA GLY A 279 -2.47 5.47 9.77
C GLY A 279 -2.48 4.27 8.85
N MET A 280 -3.61 4.01 8.18
CA MET A 280 -3.74 2.93 7.18
C MET A 280 -2.82 3.14 5.98
N ALA A 281 -2.58 4.40 5.56
CA ALA A 281 -1.74 4.75 4.42
C ALA A 281 -0.23 4.88 4.75
N THR A 282 0.15 4.83 6.02
CA THR A 282 1.53 5.04 6.49
C THR A 282 1.97 3.91 7.42
N ARG A 283 1.74 4.06 8.73
CA ARG A 283 2.17 3.14 9.79
C ARG A 283 1.74 1.70 9.55
N ALA A 284 0.49 1.45 9.20
CA ALA A 284 -0.03 0.08 9.07
C ALA A 284 0.71 -0.72 8.00
N GLY A 285 0.92 -0.14 6.81
CA GLY A 285 1.71 -0.77 5.75
C GLY A 285 3.19 -0.95 6.13
N ALA A 286 3.77 0.03 6.84
CA ALA A 286 5.14 -0.07 7.34
C ALA A 286 5.30 -1.22 8.35
N GLU A 287 4.35 -1.40 9.26
CA GLU A 287 4.35 -2.49 10.24
C GLU A 287 4.23 -3.86 9.57
N ILE A 288 3.32 -4.00 8.60
CA ILE A 288 3.11 -5.24 7.83
C ILE A 288 4.40 -5.66 7.11
N ALA A 289 5.12 -4.72 6.49
CA ALA A 289 6.35 -5.00 5.76
C ALA A 289 7.63 -4.94 6.62
N GLY A 290 7.52 -4.68 7.93
CA GLY A 290 8.68 -4.57 8.83
C GLY A 290 9.60 -3.38 8.53
N LEU A 291 9.07 -2.29 7.99
CA LEU A 291 9.82 -1.08 7.62
C LEU A 291 9.99 -0.15 8.83
N ASP A 292 11.19 0.42 9.01
CA ASP A 292 11.48 1.36 10.11
C ASP A 292 11.01 2.81 9.81
N CYS A 293 9.75 2.96 9.40
CA CYS A 293 9.11 4.23 9.05
C CYS A 293 7.61 4.24 9.40
N GLY A 294 6.84 5.17 8.82
CA GLY A 294 5.38 5.26 9.00
C GLY A 294 4.92 6.22 10.09
N VAL A 295 5.84 6.78 10.87
CA VAL A 295 5.58 7.80 11.92
C VAL A 295 6.71 8.83 11.95
N VAL A 296 6.42 10.08 12.30
CA VAL A 296 7.43 11.13 12.50
C VAL A 296 7.88 11.10 13.96
N ALA A 297 8.95 10.36 14.26
CA ALA A 297 9.45 10.21 15.62
C ALA A 297 10.99 10.07 15.65
N PRO A 298 11.67 10.55 16.71
CA PRO A 298 13.11 10.35 16.87
C PRO A 298 13.52 8.88 16.78
N GLY A 299 14.66 8.64 16.15
CA GLY A 299 15.23 7.32 15.90
C GLY A 299 14.70 6.60 14.67
N LYS A 300 13.58 7.03 14.05
CA LYS A 300 13.03 6.42 12.84
C LYS A 300 13.76 6.84 11.57
N ARG A 301 13.66 6.04 10.50
CA ARG A 301 14.12 6.45 9.16
C ARG A 301 13.35 7.69 8.72
N ALA A 302 14.03 8.65 8.10
CA ALA A 302 13.46 9.89 7.60
C ALA A 302 12.72 9.70 6.26
N ALA A 303 11.80 8.74 6.22
CA ALA A 303 10.87 8.51 5.13
C ALA A 303 9.68 9.47 5.30
N LEU A 304 9.79 10.68 4.73
CA LEU A 304 8.90 11.81 4.99
C LEU A 304 8.37 12.41 3.69
N VAL A 305 7.17 12.97 3.75
CA VAL A 305 6.61 13.84 2.72
C VAL A 305 6.49 15.24 3.30
N VAL A 306 6.84 16.23 2.48
CA VAL A 306 6.63 17.66 2.78
C VAL A 306 5.65 18.18 1.76
N LEU A 307 4.53 18.70 2.25
CA LEU A 307 3.52 19.37 1.43
C LEU A 307 3.66 20.87 1.56
N ASP A 308 3.52 21.58 0.45
CA ASP A 308 3.39 23.04 0.43
C ASP A 308 2.04 23.43 1.02
N GLY A 309 2.04 23.92 2.27
CA GLY A 309 0.83 24.33 2.95
C GLY A 309 0.27 25.68 2.50
N ASP A 310 1.02 26.46 1.72
CA ASP A 310 0.55 27.70 1.07
C ASP A 310 0.13 27.46 -0.39
N SER A 311 0.08 26.19 -0.83
CA SER A 311 -0.40 25.87 -2.17
C SER A 311 -1.83 26.37 -2.37
N ASP A 312 -2.20 26.67 -3.63
CA ASP A 312 -3.56 27.08 -4.00
C ASP A 312 -4.64 26.09 -3.51
N ASN A 313 -4.25 24.83 -3.28
CA ASN A 313 -5.12 23.80 -2.77
C ASN A 313 -5.16 23.78 -1.24
N LEU A 314 -4.03 23.87 -0.52
CA LEU A 314 -3.97 23.66 0.93
C LEU A 314 -4.11 24.95 1.77
N ALA A 315 -3.84 26.11 1.18
CA ALA A 315 -3.97 27.40 1.85
C ALA A 315 -5.36 27.58 2.48
N GLY A 316 -5.37 27.97 3.76
CA GLY A 316 -6.60 28.19 4.53
C GLY A 316 -7.26 26.92 5.10
N SER A 317 -6.62 25.75 5.00
CA SER A 317 -7.06 24.58 5.76
C SER A 317 -6.96 24.82 7.27
N VAL A 318 -7.91 24.28 8.03
CA VAL A 318 -8.00 24.44 9.49
C VAL A 318 -7.36 23.27 10.22
N ASP A 319 -7.63 22.05 9.75
CA ASP A 319 -7.09 20.82 10.32
C ASP A 319 -6.05 20.23 9.35
N PRO A 320 -4.77 20.16 9.73
CA PRO A 320 -3.71 19.63 8.89
C PRO A 320 -3.88 18.15 8.49
N VAL A 321 -4.44 17.32 9.37
CA VAL A 321 -4.65 15.89 9.09
C VAL A 321 -5.78 15.72 8.07
N GLU A 322 -6.88 16.46 8.25
CA GLU A 322 -7.96 16.52 7.26
C GLU A 322 -7.46 17.06 5.92
N ALA A 323 -6.56 18.05 5.93
CA ALA A 323 -5.94 18.58 4.72
C ALA A 323 -5.18 17.49 3.96
N VAL A 324 -4.29 16.77 4.65
CA VAL A 324 -3.51 15.66 4.07
C VAL A 324 -4.42 14.58 3.48
N VAL A 325 -5.46 14.18 4.21
CA VAL A 325 -6.27 13.02 3.84
C VAL A 325 -7.29 13.33 2.76
N ARG A 326 -7.95 14.49 2.82
CA ARG A 326 -9.08 14.81 1.95
C ARG A 326 -8.76 15.78 0.82
N ARG A 327 -7.72 16.59 0.98
CA ARG A 327 -7.45 17.72 0.08
C ARG A 327 -6.16 17.54 -0.72
N ALA A 328 -5.08 17.13 -0.05
CA ALA A 328 -3.76 17.08 -0.66
C ALA A 328 -3.73 16.16 -1.88
N THR A 329 -2.89 16.53 -2.83
CA THR A 329 -2.66 15.83 -4.09
C THR A 329 -1.18 15.81 -4.44
N ALA A 330 -0.84 15.16 -5.54
CA ALA A 330 0.52 15.17 -6.09
C ALA A 330 1.05 16.59 -6.41
N LEU A 331 0.18 17.59 -6.60
CA LEU A 331 0.60 18.97 -6.88
C LEU A 331 1.05 19.71 -5.62
N ASP A 332 0.65 19.22 -4.45
CA ASP A 332 0.99 19.81 -3.16
C ASP A 332 2.30 19.25 -2.61
N VAL A 333 2.83 18.19 -3.20
CA VAL A 333 4.10 17.58 -2.77
C VAL A 333 5.25 18.49 -3.18
N GLU A 334 5.85 19.15 -2.19
CA GLU A 334 7.07 19.92 -2.37
C GLU A 334 8.30 19.00 -2.37
N ARG A 335 8.32 18.04 -1.45
CA ARG A 335 9.47 17.16 -1.27
C ARG A 335 9.09 15.79 -0.74
N VAL A 336 9.89 14.79 -1.13
CA VAL A 336 9.86 13.45 -0.55
C VAL A 336 11.27 13.09 -0.10
N LEU A 337 11.40 12.65 1.14
CA LEU A 337 12.61 12.06 1.71
C LEU A 337 12.37 10.55 1.80
N MET A 338 13.34 9.78 1.32
CA MET A 338 13.28 8.31 1.24
C MET A 338 14.16 7.71 2.34
#